data_AF-A0A9D7H7S0-F1
#
_entry.id   AF-A0A9D7H7S0-F1
#
_cell.length_a   1.000
_cell.length_b   1.000
_cell.length_c   1.000
_cell.angle_alpha   90.00
_cell.angle_beta   90.00
_cell.angle_gamma   90.00
#
_symmetry.space_group_name_H-M   'P 1'
#
loop_
_entity.id
_entity.type
_entity.pdbx_description
1 polymer ?
#
loop_
_entity_poly.entity_id
_entity_poly.type
_entity_poly.pdbx_seq_one_letter_code
_entity_poly.pdbx_strand_id
1 'polypeptide(L)'
;MKTISWRAQASFWLWTLVVVIGCGGEGRVKDRDAGAADFASPTGSPTNEAPAPGFGEGGTVASCSGNQSTTIRGRVFDPAGRVPLYGIAVYAPSGALPQFTDGASCDRCETPVHAYASALTDEAGEFVLSGLPEVSQVTLALQAGKWLRTVKVSTKPCQDNTIPDRTGGDATLRLPRNQKEGHVPKIALVQGGCDGMMCGFQRYGIDAAEFEAAPAPQGGRVHLYNYEEWSAASRADSYFRLLGDLSLMKSYDLIFLACWCRNARRDTTPTLQPVLDAAGDRIVQYLDAGGRLFATHFHHAWFSGGPSTLKKLADWSRVDNADETLSASRIETSFPKGKALAKWLSLQGRLLPSTTDRVTFGTFSDVGNVNADATRWVYTEPANDQLNKLSVLLFTANAPVGAKAAEQCGRAVFTDSHVASHLGQVASPTGGIAFDCAQNATGTEPSNDERALEFMFFDFASCIVPDSVAPKPPPVIK
;
A
#
# COMPACT_ATOMS: atom_id res chain seq x y z
N MET A 1 20.40 -2.80 -75.17
CA MET A 1 19.55 -3.97 -75.50
C MET A 1 18.71 -4.26 -74.25
N LYS A 2 17.52 -3.64 -74.05
CA LYS A 2 16.15 -4.10 -74.40
C LYS A 2 15.97 -5.62 -74.15
N THR A 3 15.23 -6.03 -73.11
CA THR A 3 13.77 -6.34 -73.08
C THR A 3 13.22 -6.14 -71.64
N ILE A 4 12.13 -5.45 -71.29
CA ILE A 4 10.67 -5.44 -71.61
C ILE A 4 9.84 -6.61 -70.98
N SER A 5 9.13 -6.24 -69.89
CA SER A 5 7.76 -6.53 -69.37
C SER A 5 7.23 -7.97 -69.23
N TRP A 6 6.37 -8.31 -68.25
CA TRP A 6 4.97 -7.87 -68.08
C TRP A 6 4.42 -8.01 -66.63
N ARG A 7 3.43 -7.16 -66.29
CA ARG A 7 2.57 -7.21 -65.09
C ARG A 7 1.36 -8.13 -65.33
N ALA A 8 0.82 -8.72 -64.27
CA ALA A 8 -0.61 -9.10 -64.19
C ALA A 8 -1.14 -8.90 -62.76
N GLN A 9 -2.09 -7.99 -62.62
CA GLN A 9 -2.97 -7.84 -61.45
C GLN A 9 -4.19 -8.74 -61.68
N ALA A 10 -4.69 -9.40 -60.64
CA ALA A 10 -6.03 -9.99 -60.63
C ALA A 10 -6.72 -9.67 -59.30
N SER A 11 -7.78 -8.89 -59.39
CA SER A 11 -8.75 -8.61 -58.34
C SER A 11 -9.88 -9.64 -58.43
N PHE A 12 -10.34 -10.19 -57.31
CA PHE A 12 -11.59 -10.94 -57.24
C PHE A 12 -12.46 -10.39 -56.11
N TRP A 13 -13.70 -10.10 -56.46
CA TRP A 13 -14.76 -9.63 -55.56
C TRP A 13 -15.82 -10.73 -55.41
N LEU A 14 -16.47 -10.72 -54.24
CA LEU A 14 -17.90 -11.02 -53.99
C LEU A 14 -18.38 -12.50 -53.98
N TRP A 15 -18.87 -13.00 -52.84
CA TRP A 15 -20.31 -13.02 -52.45
C TRP A 15 -20.55 -13.83 -51.16
N THR A 16 -21.45 -13.29 -50.33
CA THR A 16 -22.02 -13.87 -49.10
C THR A 16 -23.03 -14.98 -49.41
N LEU A 17 -23.12 -16.04 -48.58
CA LEU A 17 -24.28 -16.92 -48.54
C LEU A 17 -24.64 -17.30 -47.09
N VAL A 18 -25.87 -16.98 -46.70
CA VAL A 18 -26.56 -17.40 -45.48
C VAL A 18 -27.35 -18.68 -45.79
N VAL A 19 -27.33 -19.68 -44.91
CA VAL A 19 -28.27 -20.81 -44.96
C VAL A 19 -28.83 -21.08 -43.56
N VAL A 20 -30.16 -20.99 -43.47
CA VAL A 20 -31.01 -21.43 -42.36
C VAL A 20 -31.86 -22.57 -42.91
N ILE A 21 -31.87 -23.75 -42.27
CA ILE A 21 -32.98 -24.73 -42.35
C ILE A 21 -33.09 -25.46 -41.01
N GLY A 22 -34.31 -25.57 -40.49
CA GLY A 22 -34.65 -26.29 -39.26
C GLY A 22 -35.56 -27.51 -39.48
N CYS A 23 -35.74 -28.22 -38.34
CA CYS A 23 -36.80 -29.15 -37.92
C CYS A 23 -36.91 -30.59 -38.48
N GLY A 24 -36.74 -31.56 -37.57
CA GLY A 24 -37.85 -32.41 -37.07
C GLY A 24 -37.76 -33.93 -37.34
N GLY A 25 -37.93 -34.75 -36.29
CA GLY A 25 -38.36 -36.16 -36.40
C GLY A 25 -37.85 -37.13 -35.32
N GLU A 26 -38.78 -37.67 -34.51
CA GLU A 26 -38.61 -38.54 -33.32
C GLU A 26 -38.17 -40.00 -33.59
N GLY A 27 -37.63 -40.68 -32.56
CA GLY A 27 -37.38 -42.14 -32.57
C GLY A 27 -36.76 -42.72 -31.29
N ARG A 28 -37.62 -43.03 -30.32
CA ARG A 28 -37.50 -43.73 -29.01
C ARG A 28 -36.51 -44.91 -28.80
N VAL A 29 -35.99 -44.98 -27.54
CA VAL A 29 -35.83 -46.16 -26.61
C VAL A 29 -34.55 -47.04 -26.79
N LYS A 30 -33.72 -47.40 -25.80
CA LYS A 30 -33.89 -47.71 -24.34
C LYS A 30 -32.56 -47.69 -23.54
N ASP A 31 -32.64 -47.16 -22.31
CA ASP A 31 -31.96 -47.48 -21.03
C ASP A 31 -30.53 -48.09 -20.96
N ARG A 32 -29.63 -47.39 -20.23
CA ARG A 32 -28.99 -47.87 -18.98
C ARG A 32 -28.15 -46.79 -18.26
N ASP A 33 -28.71 -46.34 -17.14
CA ASP A 33 -28.17 -45.79 -15.88
C ASP A 33 -26.68 -45.43 -15.72
N ALA A 34 -26.42 -44.15 -15.41
CA ALA A 34 -25.66 -43.69 -14.24
C ALA A 34 -25.91 -42.17 -14.06
N GLY A 35 -26.64 -41.81 -12.99
CA GLY A 35 -27.31 -40.52 -12.81
C GLY A 35 -26.40 -39.32 -12.63
N ALA A 36 -26.68 -38.27 -13.40
CA ALA A 36 -26.41 -36.88 -13.08
C ALA A 36 -27.58 -36.33 -12.25
N ALA A 37 -27.29 -35.76 -11.07
CA ALA A 37 -28.25 -35.01 -10.27
C ALA A 37 -28.01 -33.52 -10.44
N ASP A 38 -28.99 -32.88 -11.06
CA ASP A 38 -29.52 -31.53 -10.85
C ASP A 38 -28.62 -30.40 -10.35
N PHE A 39 -28.46 -29.41 -11.24
CA PHE A 39 -28.30 -28.00 -10.88
C PHE A 39 -29.58 -27.50 -10.19
N ALA A 40 -29.65 -27.70 -8.88
CA ALA A 40 -30.56 -26.97 -8.01
C ALA A 40 -29.86 -25.70 -7.50
N SER A 41 -30.44 -24.54 -7.79
CA SER A 41 -30.15 -23.30 -7.07
C SER A 41 -30.35 -23.50 -5.56
N PRO A 42 -29.41 -23.09 -4.70
CA PRO A 42 -29.72 -22.87 -3.31
C PRO A 42 -30.10 -21.40 -3.12
N THR A 43 -31.40 -21.14 -3.01
CA THR A 43 -31.89 -20.05 -2.18
C THR A 43 -31.47 -20.33 -0.73
N GLY A 44 -30.31 -19.83 -0.33
CA GLY A 44 -29.81 -19.86 1.04
C GLY A 44 -30.09 -18.53 1.73
N SER A 45 -30.97 -18.55 2.72
CA SER A 45 -31.27 -17.45 3.63
C SER A 45 -30.00 -16.83 4.25
N PRO A 46 -30.00 -15.52 4.55
CA PRO A 46 -28.86 -14.86 5.17
C PRO A 46 -28.64 -15.42 6.58
N THR A 47 -27.46 -15.99 6.80
CA THR A 47 -27.00 -16.34 8.15
C THR A 47 -26.58 -15.05 8.85
N ASN A 48 -27.28 -14.73 9.93
CA ASN A 48 -27.01 -13.69 10.92
C ASN A 48 -25.57 -13.17 10.97
N GLU A 49 -25.29 -12.11 10.21
CA GLU A 49 -24.30 -11.12 10.64
C GLU A 49 -24.80 -10.49 11.93
N ALA A 50 -23.94 -10.45 12.95
CA ALA A 50 -24.21 -9.65 14.13
C ALA A 50 -24.44 -8.20 13.68
N PRO A 51 -25.55 -7.54 14.08
CA PRO A 51 -25.79 -6.17 13.70
C PRO A 51 -24.64 -5.31 14.22
N ALA A 52 -24.13 -4.42 13.36
CA ALA A 52 -23.26 -3.33 13.76
C ALA A 52 -23.84 -2.66 15.03
N PRO A 53 -23.03 -2.34 16.06
CA PRO A 53 -23.55 -1.67 17.24
C PRO A 53 -24.25 -0.38 16.79
N GLY A 54 -25.53 -0.27 17.13
CA GLY A 54 -26.43 0.73 16.59
C GLY A 54 -25.87 2.14 16.71
N PHE A 55 -25.78 2.84 15.58
CA PHE A 55 -25.59 4.28 15.53
C PHE A 55 -26.91 4.95 15.93
N GLY A 56 -27.12 4.99 17.24
CA GLY A 56 -28.23 5.68 17.89
C GLY A 56 -27.70 6.60 18.98
N GLU A 57 -26.69 7.42 18.70
CA GLU A 57 -26.37 8.55 19.57
C GLU A 57 -27.25 9.74 19.15
N GLY A 58 -28.52 9.67 19.54
CA GLY A 58 -29.49 10.77 19.46
C GLY A 58 -29.18 11.88 20.47
N GLY A 59 -27.91 12.28 20.57
CA GLY A 59 -27.49 13.44 21.34
C GLY A 59 -27.66 14.69 20.49
N THR A 60 -28.69 15.49 20.76
CA THR A 60 -28.61 16.92 20.44
C THR A 60 -27.29 17.43 21.00
N VAL A 61 -26.49 18.14 20.20
CA VAL A 61 -25.36 18.92 20.72
C VAL A 61 -25.97 19.92 21.68
N ALA A 62 -26.08 19.54 22.95
CA ALA A 62 -26.43 20.47 24.01
C ALA A 62 -25.38 21.58 23.96
N SER A 63 -25.80 22.80 24.30
CA SER A 63 -24.92 23.94 24.29
C SER A 63 -24.32 24.09 25.67
N CYS A 64 -23.06 23.68 25.84
CA CYS A 64 -22.23 24.07 26.97
C CYS A 64 -22.45 25.55 27.32
N SER A 65 -22.52 25.88 28.61
CA SER A 65 -22.68 27.28 29.03
C SER A 65 -21.46 28.12 28.60
N GLY A 66 -21.69 29.23 27.90
CA GLY A 66 -20.62 30.10 27.40
C GLY A 66 -19.88 29.55 26.17
N ASN A 67 -18.57 29.79 26.08
CA ASN A 67 -17.71 29.33 24.97
C ASN A 67 -17.06 27.95 25.25
N GLN A 68 -17.59 27.16 26.17
CA GLN A 68 -17.05 25.84 26.50
C GLN A 68 -17.42 24.81 25.42
N SER A 69 -16.57 23.81 25.23
CA SER A 69 -16.80 22.72 24.27
C SER A 69 -16.20 21.44 24.83
N THR A 70 -16.84 20.29 24.57
CA THR A 70 -16.20 19.00 24.79
C THR A 70 -15.07 18.83 23.79
N THR A 71 -13.83 18.78 24.28
CA THR A 71 -12.65 18.52 23.45
C THR A 71 -11.99 17.20 23.82
N ILE A 72 -11.35 16.55 22.85
CA ILE A 72 -10.52 15.37 23.07
C ILE A 72 -9.14 15.64 22.49
N ARG A 73 -8.10 15.36 23.29
CA ARG A 73 -6.69 15.35 22.89
C ARG A 73 -6.12 13.96 23.10
N GLY A 74 -5.25 13.53 22.20
CA GLY A 74 -4.57 12.25 22.34
C GLY A 74 -3.49 12.07 21.29
N ARG A 75 -2.86 10.89 21.33
CA ARG A 75 -1.81 10.49 20.39
C ARG A 75 -2.14 9.15 19.77
N VAL A 76 -1.98 9.03 18.45
CA VAL A 76 -2.22 7.76 17.72
C VAL A 76 -0.90 7.07 17.40
N PHE A 77 -0.86 5.76 17.63
CA PHE A 77 0.30 4.90 17.41
C PHE A 77 0.09 3.88 16.27
N ASP A 78 1.19 3.30 15.81
CA ASP A 78 1.25 2.11 14.96
C ASP A 78 0.50 0.93 15.58
N PRO A 79 0.14 -0.10 14.80
CA PRO A 79 -0.53 -1.29 15.35
C PRO A 79 0.20 -1.93 16.55
N ALA A 80 1.53 -1.84 16.63
CA ALA A 80 2.30 -2.33 17.79
C ALA A 80 2.14 -1.45 19.04
N GLY A 81 1.61 -0.24 18.90
CA GLY A 81 1.43 0.72 19.98
C GLY A 81 2.75 1.32 20.47
N ARG A 82 3.76 1.40 19.62
CA ARG A 82 5.13 1.83 19.94
C ARG A 82 5.48 3.18 19.32
N VAL A 83 5.09 3.38 18.07
CA VAL A 83 5.54 4.52 17.26
C VAL A 83 4.38 5.47 16.97
N PRO A 84 4.46 6.75 17.33
CA PRO A 84 3.44 7.73 16.99
C PRO A 84 3.34 7.94 15.48
N LEU A 85 2.12 8.05 14.94
CA LEU A 85 1.89 8.14 13.50
C LEU A 85 1.47 9.54 13.06
N TYR A 86 2.13 10.07 12.03
CA TYR A 86 1.76 11.31 11.35
C TYR A 86 0.61 11.11 10.37
N GLY A 87 -0.29 12.10 10.25
CA GLY A 87 -1.28 12.16 9.17
C GLY A 87 -2.45 11.18 9.31
N ILE A 88 -2.72 10.66 10.51
CA ILE A 88 -3.86 9.78 10.78
C ILE A 88 -5.11 10.62 10.95
N ALA A 89 -6.15 10.31 10.18
CA ALA A 89 -7.46 10.91 10.36
C ALA A 89 -8.09 10.40 11.66
N VAL A 90 -8.46 11.34 12.52
CA VAL A 90 -9.17 11.06 13.77
C VAL A 90 -10.49 11.81 13.72
N TYR A 91 -11.61 11.11 13.84
CA TYR A 91 -12.92 11.75 13.82
C TYR A 91 -13.90 11.07 14.77
N ALA A 92 -14.87 11.82 15.28
CA ALA A 92 -15.97 11.29 16.08
C ALA A 92 -17.18 11.07 15.15
N PRO A 93 -17.54 9.83 14.81
CA PRO A 93 -18.61 9.56 13.85
C PRO A 93 -19.96 10.09 14.33
N SER A 94 -20.73 10.73 13.44
CA SER A 94 -22.13 11.11 13.66
C SER A 94 -23.11 10.18 12.93
N GLY A 95 -22.58 9.30 12.07
CA GLY A 95 -23.36 8.36 11.27
C GLY A 95 -22.54 7.14 10.87
N ALA A 96 -22.92 6.53 9.74
CA ALA A 96 -22.26 5.33 9.25
C ALA A 96 -20.77 5.57 8.94
N LEU A 97 -19.94 4.59 9.30
CA LEU A 97 -18.53 4.58 8.95
C LEU A 97 -18.35 4.29 7.45
N PRO A 98 -17.22 4.71 6.85
CA PRO A 98 -16.86 4.33 5.50
C PRO A 98 -16.87 2.80 5.34
N GLN A 99 -17.50 2.32 4.26
CA GLN A 99 -17.38 0.93 3.83
C GLN A 99 -16.22 0.82 2.84
N PHE A 100 -15.32 -0.13 3.07
CA PHE A 100 -14.20 -0.38 2.19
C PHE A 100 -14.51 -1.57 1.28
N THR A 101 -14.17 -1.42 0.00
CA THR A 101 -14.09 -2.53 -0.94
C THR A 101 -12.62 -2.85 -1.14
N ASP A 102 -12.26 -4.13 -1.08
CA ASP A 102 -10.91 -4.59 -1.36
C ASP A 102 -10.50 -4.27 -2.80
N GLY A 103 -9.25 -3.84 -2.97
CA GLY A 103 -8.65 -3.63 -4.28
C GLY A 103 -8.33 -2.18 -4.60
N ALA A 104 -7.68 -1.99 -5.74
CA ALA A 104 -7.33 -0.68 -6.26
C ALA A 104 -8.58 0.21 -6.35
N SER A 105 -8.57 1.34 -5.64
CA SER A 105 -9.65 2.32 -5.63
C SER A 105 -9.12 3.74 -5.55
N CYS A 106 -9.87 4.68 -6.14
CA CYS A 106 -9.52 6.09 -6.12
C CYS A 106 -9.92 6.72 -4.78
N ASP A 107 -9.08 6.51 -3.76
CA ASP A 107 -9.31 7.06 -2.42
C ASP A 107 -8.63 8.43 -2.27
N ARG A 108 -9.44 9.48 -2.09
CA ARG A 108 -8.97 10.87 -1.97
C ARG A 108 -9.20 11.44 -0.59
N CYS A 109 -8.29 12.31 -0.15
CA CYS A 109 -8.37 12.91 1.19
C CYS A 109 -9.51 13.92 1.33
N GLU A 110 -10.10 14.33 0.21
CA GLU A 110 -11.22 15.25 0.16
C GLU A 110 -12.58 14.53 0.30
N THR A 111 -12.59 13.19 0.38
CA THR A 111 -13.82 12.42 0.62
C THR A 111 -14.37 12.76 2.00
N PRO A 112 -15.60 13.31 2.09
CA PRO A 112 -16.17 13.68 3.37
C PRO A 112 -16.54 12.47 4.23
N VAL A 113 -16.56 12.67 5.55
CA VAL A 113 -16.98 11.67 6.55
C VAL A 113 -18.19 12.16 7.35
N HIS A 114 -19.08 11.24 7.74
CA HIS A 114 -20.18 11.54 8.66
C HIS A 114 -19.66 11.64 10.10
N ALA A 115 -19.40 12.86 10.56
CA ALA A 115 -18.76 13.09 11.85
C ALA A 115 -19.28 14.35 12.56
N TYR A 116 -19.07 14.43 13.87
CA TYR A 116 -19.23 15.68 14.62
C TYR A 116 -18.04 16.63 14.39
N ALA A 117 -16.84 16.05 14.39
CA ALA A 117 -15.57 16.74 14.20
C ALA A 117 -14.49 15.77 13.68
N SER A 118 -13.46 16.32 13.04
CA SER A 118 -12.32 15.58 12.50
C SER A 118 -11.00 16.36 12.69
N ALA A 119 -9.90 15.65 12.82
CA ALA A 119 -8.54 16.17 12.89
C ALA A 119 -7.58 15.22 12.16
N LEU A 120 -6.34 15.68 11.95
CA LEU A 120 -5.20 14.83 11.60
C LEU A 120 -4.20 14.83 12.75
N THR A 121 -3.48 13.72 12.90
CA THR A 121 -2.32 13.70 13.79
C THR A 121 -1.14 14.46 13.21
N ASP A 122 -0.41 15.16 14.07
CA ASP A 122 0.84 15.85 13.72
C ASP A 122 2.06 14.91 13.75
N GLU A 123 3.28 15.45 13.63
CA GLU A 123 4.50 14.64 13.59
C GLU A 123 4.83 13.93 14.92
N ALA A 124 4.21 14.35 16.02
CA ALA A 124 4.28 13.67 17.31
C ALA A 124 3.14 12.66 17.49
N GLY A 125 2.31 12.46 16.46
CA GLY A 125 1.11 11.63 16.49
C GLY A 125 -0.05 12.26 17.23
N GLU A 126 0.02 13.55 17.61
CA GLU A 126 -0.95 14.22 18.46
C GLU A 126 -2.09 14.83 17.65
N PHE A 127 -3.30 14.83 18.22
CA PHE A 127 -4.47 15.48 17.63
C PHE A 127 -5.32 16.20 18.69
N VAL A 128 -6.19 17.10 18.21
CA VAL A 128 -7.21 17.77 19.01
C VAL A 128 -8.53 17.77 18.24
N LEU A 129 -9.60 17.25 18.85
CA LEU A 129 -10.98 17.37 18.39
C LEU A 129 -11.75 18.35 19.29
N SER A 130 -12.57 19.22 18.70
CA SER A 130 -13.48 20.12 19.43
C SER A 130 -14.89 20.06 18.83
N GLY A 131 -15.90 20.50 19.58
CA GLY A 131 -17.30 20.44 19.12
C GLY A 131 -17.90 19.04 19.18
N LEU A 132 -17.47 18.24 20.16
CA LEU A 132 -17.93 16.87 20.34
C LEU A 132 -19.23 16.79 21.16
N PRO A 133 -20.01 15.70 21.05
CA PRO A 133 -21.22 15.50 21.84
C PRO A 133 -20.96 15.52 23.36
N GLU A 134 -21.94 16.00 24.11
CA GLU A 134 -21.92 16.09 25.56
C GLU A 134 -22.32 14.75 26.22
N VAL A 135 -21.53 13.72 25.98
CA VAL A 135 -21.76 12.36 26.50
C VAL A 135 -20.61 11.92 27.38
N SER A 136 -20.83 10.91 28.22
CA SER A 136 -19.80 10.33 29.09
C SER A 136 -18.79 9.44 28.35
N GLN A 137 -19.08 9.10 27.09
CA GLN A 137 -18.21 8.29 26.24
C GLN A 137 -18.43 8.64 24.77
N VAL A 138 -17.35 8.92 24.06
CA VAL A 138 -17.36 9.21 22.62
C VAL A 138 -16.67 8.06 21.87
N THR A 139 -17.21 7.68 20.72
CA THR A 139 -16.52 6.77 19.79
C THR A 139 -15.61 7.59 18.87
N LEU A 140 -14.33 7.22 18.79
CA LEU A 140 -13.36 7.77 17.84
C LEU A 140 -13.07 6.75 16.75
N ALA A 141 -13.00 7.22 15.51
CA ALA A 141 -12.47 6.47 14.38
C ALA A 141 -11.05 6.97 14.06
N LEU A 142 -10.10 6.03 13.94
CA LEU A 142 -8.70 6.24 13.58
C LEU A 142 -8.48 5.65 12.19
N GLN A 143 -8.12 6.46 11.20
CA GLN A 143 -8.09 6.06 9.80
C GLN A 143 -6.82 6.49 9.06
N ALA A 144 -6.21 5.54 8.34
CA ALA A 144 -5.14 5.78 7.37
C ALA A 144 -5.48 5.05 6.07
N GLY A 145 -6.07 5.77 5.11
CA GLY A 145 -6.64 5.15 3.91
C GLY A 145 -7.70 4.12 4.27
N LYS A 146 -7.44 2.84 3.97
CA LYS A 146 -8.31 1.71 4.33
C LYS A 146 -7.95 1.04 5.66
N TRP A 147 -6.93 1.47 6.39
CA TRP A 147 -6.84 1.12 7.81
C TRP A 147 -7.91 1.89 8.57
N LEU A 148 -8.75 1.20 9.34
CA LEU A 148 -9.76 1.84 10.18
C LEU A 148 -9.94 1.07 11.48
N ARG A 149 -9.84 1.77 12.61
CA ARG A 149 -10.22 1.22 13.93
C ARG A 149 -11.07 2.21 14.69
N THR A 150 -12.09 1.68 15.39
CA THR A 150 -12.90 2.48 16.31
C THR A 150 -12.54 2.19 17.76
N VAL A 151 -12.43 3.24 18.58
CA VAL A 151 -12.14 3.14 20.00
C VAL A 151 -13.14 4.00 20.77
N LYS A 152 -13.74 3.44 21.82
CA LYS A 152 -14.58 4.19 22.75
C LYS A 152 -13.71 4.81 23.84
N VAL A 153 -13.86 6.11 24.05
CA VAL A 153 -13.10 6.84 25.07
C VAL A 153 -14.04 7.55 26.03
N SER A 154 -13.74 7.49 27.32
CA SER A 154 -14.50 8.20 28.33
C SER A 154 -14.26 9.71 28.23
N THR A 155 -15.34 10.47 28.34
CA THR A 155 -15.33 11.93 28.25
C THR A 155 -16.11 12.55 29.38
N LYS A 156 -15.69 13.74 29.79
CA LYS A 156 -16.44 14.64 30.64
C LYS A 156 -17.02 15.73 29.73
N PRO A 157 -18.35 15.89 29.69
CA PRO A 157 -19.00 16.92 28.88
C PRO A 157 -18.50 18.33 29.19
N CYS A 158 -18.44 19.19 28.17
CA CYS A 158 -18.14 20.63 28.29
C CYS A 158 -16.77 20.99 28.88
N GLN A 159 -15.79 20.11 28.70
CA GLN A 159 -14.42 20.37 29.12
C GLN A 159 -13.41 19.65 28.24
N ASP A 160 -12.13 19.93 28.51
CA ASP A 160 -11.02 19.24 27.88
C ASP A 160 -10.86 17.82 28.44
N ASN A 161 -10.66 16.86 27.52
CA ASN A 161 -10.40 15.46 27.83
C ASN A 161 -9.08 15.05 27.19
N THR A 162 -8.11 14.63 28.01
CA THR A 162 -6.85 14.08 27.54
C THR A 162 -6.89 12.56 27.65
N ILE A 163 -6.75 11.87 26.52
CA ILE A 163 -6.66 10.42 26.47
C ILE A 163 -5.22 10.03 26.84
N PRO A 164 -5.01 9.16 27.83
CA PRO A 164 -3.67 8.69 28.16
C PRO A 164 -3.12 7.85 27.00
N ASP A 165 -1.82 8.00 26.70
CA ASP A 165 -1.16 7.22 25.65
C ASP A 165 -1.30 5.70 25.89
N ARG A 166 -1.36 5.27 27.16
CA ARG A 166 -1.44 3.86 27.55
C ARG A 166 -2.61 3.57 28.47
N THR A 167 -3.28 2.44 28.23
CA THR A 167 -4.29 1.86 29.12
C THR A 167 -4.04 0.36 29.21
N GLY A 168 -3.85 -0.17 30.43
CA GLY A 168 -3.59 -1.61 30.62
C GLY A 168 -2.31 -2.13 29.94
N GLY A 169 -1.32 -1.27 29.72
CA GLY A 169 -0.04 -1.61 29.08
C GLY A 169 -0.02 -1.50 27.54
N ASP A 170 -1.19 -1.41 26.88
CA ASP A 170 -1.30 -1.18 25.44
C ASP A 170 -1.48 0.31 25.11
N ALA A 171 -1.18 0.71 23.88
CA ALA A 171 -1.51 2.04 23.39
C ALA A 171 -3.03 2.22 23.31
N THR A 172 -3.55 3.26 23.96
CA THR A 172 -4.99 3.52 24.02
C THR A 172 -5.57 3.79 22.63
N LEU A 173 -4.86 4.59 21.83
CA LEU A 173 -5.23 4.92 20.46
C LEU A 173 -4.14 4.43 19.52
N ARG A 174 -4.44 3.41 18.73
CA ARG A 174 -3.55 2.86 17.71
C ARG A 174 -4.35 2.29 16.55
N LEU A 175 -3.72 2.17 15.39
CA LEU A 175 -4.29 1.44 14.24
C LEU A 175 -4.50 -0.06 14.57
N PRO A 176 -5.37 -0.78 13.83
CA PRO A 176 -5.67 -2.18 14.13
C PRO A 176 -4.50 -3.10 13.75
N ARG A 177 -4.27 -4.12 14.59
CA ARG A 177 -3.30 -5.20 14.33
C ARG A 177 -3.82 -6.23 13.34
N ASN A 178 -5.14 -6.45 13.36
CA ASN A 178 -5.83 -7.52 12.65
C ASN A 178 -7.29 -7.14 12.36
N GLN A 179 -7.98 -7.97 11.58
CA GLN A 179 -9.37 -7.80 11.16
C GLN A 179 -10.37 -7.79 12.31
N LYS A 180 -10.03 -8.32 13.49
CA LYS A 180 -10.90 -8.33 14.66
C LYS A 180 -10.93 -6.98 15.38
N GLU A 181 -9.90 -6.17 15.19
CA GLU A 181 -9.81 -4.84 15.79
C GLU A 181 -10.33 -3.73 14.87
N GLY A 182 -10.48 -4.01 13.57
CA GLY A 182 -10.88 -3.04 12.57
C GLY A 182 -10.51 -3.48 11.16
N HIS A 183 -10.66 -2.58 10.19
CA HIS A 183 -10.27 -2.87 8.81
C HIS A 183 -8.76 -2.72 8.62
N VAL A 184 -8.16 -3.71 7.97
CA VAL A 184 -6.76 -3.73 7.51
C VAL A 184 -6.82 -3.87 5.99
N PRO A 185 -6.11 -3.05 5.19
CA PRO A 185 -6.10 -3.19 3.74
C PRO A 185 -5.58 -4.57 3.31
N LYS A 186 -6.03 -5.02 2.15
CA LYS A 186 -5.56 -6.25 1.53
C LYS A 186 -4.24 -6.00 0.83
N ILE A 187 -3.20 -6.69 1.27
CA ILE A 187 -1.82 -6.47 0.86
C ILE A 187 -1.30 -7.71 0.13
N ALA A 188 -0.75 -7.52 -1.07
CA ALA A 188 0.16 -8.50 -1.66
C ALA A 188 1.59 -8.15 -1.27
N LEU A 189 2.28 -9.06 -0.59
CA LEU A 189 3.68 -8.92 -0.21
C LEU A 189 4.48 -9.99 -0.95
N VAL A 190 5.24 -9.56 -1.95
CA VAL A 190 6.30 -10.39 -2.53
C VAL A 190 7.41 -10.43 -1.49
N GLN A 191 7.74 -11.63 -1.04
CA GLN A 191 8.79 -11.81 -0.04
C GLN A 191 10.14 -11.38 -0.58
N GLY A 192 11.03 -10.99 0.33
CA GLY A 192 12.40 -10.60 0.04
C GLY A 192 13.38 -11.61 0.60
N GLY A 193 14.36 -11.97 -0.22
CA GLY A 193 15.56 -12.71 0.18
C GLY A 193 16.59 -11.79 0.82
N CYS A 194 16.54 -10.48 0.57
CA CYS A 194 17.41 -9.50 1.23
C CYS A 194 16.63 -8.46 2.03
N ASP A 195 15.37 -8.24 1.68
CA ASP A 195 14.47 -7.44 2.49
C ASP A 195 13.72 -8.29 3.51
N GLY A 196 13.81 -7.91 4.78
CA GLY A 196 13.03 -8.51 5.87
C GLY A 196 11.65 -7.90 6.05
N MET A 197 11.00 -7.41 4.98
CA MET A 197 9.80 -6.55 5.07
C MET A 197 8.61 -7.23 5.76
N MET A 198 8.45 -8.55 5.61
CA MET A 198 7.45 -9.32 6.35
C MET A 198 7.63 -9.18 7.88
N CYS A 199 8.87 -9.27 8.35
CA CYS A 199 9.19 -9.08 9.76
C CYS A 199 9.13 -7.61 10.17
N GLY A 200 9.41 -6.67 9.27
CA GLY A 200 9.12 -5.25 9.46
C GLY A 200 7.64 -5.00 9.74
N PHE A 201 6.74 -5.57 8.93
CA PHE A 201 5.29 -5.45 9.12
C PHE A 201 4.81 -6.00 10.45
N GLN A 202 5.33 -7.16 10.86
CA GLN A 202 5.03 -7.71 12.19
C GLN A 202 5.57 -6.81 13.31
N ARG A 203 6.72 -6.16 13.10
CA ARG A 203 7.30 -5.21 14.06
C ARG A 203 6.48 -3.93 14.18
N TYR A 204 5.90 -3.45 13.09
CA TYR A 204 4.92 -2.36 13.07
C TYR A 204 3.59 -2.79 13.72
N GLY A 205 3.42 -4.10 13.96
CA GLY A 205 2.37 -4.70 14.79
C GLY A 205 1.23 -5.33 14.01
N ILE A 206 1.40 -5.59 12.72
CA ILE A 206 0.45 -6.46 12.01
C ILE A 206 0.53 -7.85 12.65
N ASP A 207 -0.63 -8.39 13.03
CA ASP A 207 -0.72 -9.69 13.70
C ASP A 207 -0.24 -10.80 12.77
N ALA A 208 0.52 -11.77 13.31
CA ALA A 208 1.02 -12.91 12.53
C ALA A 208 -0.11 -13.71 11.88
N ALA A 209 -1.31 -13.72 12.47
CA ALA A 209 -2.49 -14.38 11.91
C ALA A 209 -3.03 -13.75 10.62
N GLU A 210 -2.59 -12.54 10.27
CA GLU A 210 -2.97 -11.89 9.01
C GLU A 210 -2.09 -12.31 7.83
N PHE A 211 -0.97 -12.97 8.08
CA PHE A 211 -0.05 -13.41 7.04
C PHE A 211 -0.41 -14.81 6.55
N GLU A 212 -0.60 -14.95 5.25
CA GLU A 212 -0.98 -16.22 4.66
C GLU A 212 -0.35 -16.35 3.26
N ALA A 213 0.09 -17.55 2.89
CA ALA A 213 0.52 -17.82 1.53
C ALA A 213 -0.63 -17.56 0.54
N ALA A 214 -0.36 -16.84 -0.54
CA ALA A 214 -1.37 -16.63 -1.58
C ALA A 214 -1.87 -18.00 -2.13
N PRO A 215 -3.19 -18.18 -2.36
CA PRO A 215 -4.22 -17.15 -2.50
C PRO A 215 -4.92 -16.74 -1.19
N ALA A 216 -4.38 -17.11 -0.03
CA ALA A 216 -4.92 -16.86 1.30
C ALA A 216 -6.36 -17.39 1.55
N PRO A 217 -6.61 -18.71 1.40
CA PRO A 217 -7.93 -19.30 1.64
C PRO A 217 -8.50 -19.11 3.06
N GLN A 218 -7.69 -18.81 4.09
CA GLN A 218 -8.19 -18.49 5.43
C GLN A 218 -8.57 -17.01 5.60
N GLY A 219 -8.32 -16.18 4.59
CA GLY A 219 -8.73 -14.77 4.56
C GLY A 219 -7.78 -13.82 5.31
N GLY A 220 -6.51 -14.20 5.50
CA GLY A 220 -5.49 -13.27 6.01
C GLY A 220 -5.33 -12.03 5.11
N ARG A 221 -5.03 -10.86 5.69
CA ARG A 221 -4.92 -9.60 4.92
C ARG A 221 -3.58 -9.39 4.24
N VAL A 222 -2.54 -10.11 4.61
CA VAL A 222 -1.22 -10.04 3.99
C VAL A 222 -0.95 -11.34 3.23
N HIS A 223 -1.16 -11.30 1.92
CA HIS A 223 -0.96 -12.42 1.02
C HIS A 223 0.52 -12.48 0.60
N LEU A 224 1.20 -13.55 0.99
CA LEU A 224 2.61 -13.76 0.70
C LEU A 224 2.80 -14.41 -0.66
N TYR A 225 3.62 -13.76 -1.49
CA TYR A 225 4.04 -14.27 -2.80
C TYR A 225 5.51 -14.67 -2.75
N ASN A 226 5.84 -15.81 -3.37
CA ASN A 226 7.18 -16.37 -3.42
C ASN A 226 7.92 -15.92 -4.70
N TYR A 227 9.15 -15.45 -4.52
CA TYR A 227 10.05 -15.04 -5.60
C TYR A 227 10.85 -16.22 -6.18
N GLU A 228 11.29 -17.18 -5.37
CA GLU A 228 12.29 -18.20 -5.76
C GLU A 228 11.77 -19.26 -6.73
N GLU A 229 10.46 -19.38 -6.89
CA GLU A 229 9.85 -20.39 -7.74
C GLU A 229 9.70 -19.93 -9.19
N TRP A 230 10.81 -19.41 -9.71
CA TRP A 230 10.98 -18.96 -11.09
C TRP A 230 10.58 -20.03 -12.12
N SER A 231 10.68 -21.31 -11.79
CA SER A 231 10.30 -22.42 -12.67
C SER A 231 8.79 -22.75 -12.66
N ALA A 232 8.00 -22.17 -11.76
CA ALA A 232 6.62 -22.56 -11.49
C ALA A 232 5.64 -21.39 -11.60
N ALA A 233 5.67 -20.64 -12.71
CA ALA A 233 4.77 -19.50 -12.95
C ALA A 233 3.26 -19.82 -12.86
N SER A 234 2.88 -21.11 -12.87
CA SER A 234 1.51 -21.58 -12.66
C SER A 234 1.11 -21.75 -11.18
N ARG A 235 2.05 -21.60 -10.22
CA ARG A 235 1.72 -21.64 -8.80
C ARG A 235 0.91 -20.43 -8.38
N ALA A 236 -0.03 -20.67 -7.47
CA ALA A 236 -0.96 -19.65 -6.99
C ALA A 236 -0.26 -18.51 -6.23
N ASP A 237 0.86 -18.81 -5.56
CA ASP A 237 1.69 -17.88 -4.80
C ASP A 237 2.88 -17.33 -5.58
N SER A 238 2.96 -17.57 -6.90
CA SER A 238 4.09 -17.11 -7.69
C SER A 238 4.08 -15.58 -7.88
N TYR A 239 5.23 -14.94 -7.68
CA TYR A 239 5.46 -13.54 -8.07
C TYR A 239 5.04 -13.23 -9.53
N PHE A 240 5.32 -14.15 -10.47
CA PHE A 240 4.95 -13.99 -11.88
C PHE A 240 3.45 -14.09 -12.11
N ARG A 241 2.74 -14.84 -11.26
CA ARG A 241 1.28 -14.90 -11.33
C ARG A 241 0.68 -13.56 -10.91
N LEU A 242 1.18 -12.95 -9.84
CA LEU A 242 0.76 -11.63 -9.37
C LEU A 242 0.95 -10.58 -10.47
N LEU A 243 2.19 -10.39 -10.95
CA LEU A 243 2.47 -9.37 -11.98
C LEU A 243 2.01 -9.78 -13.39
N GLY A 244 1.62 -11.04 -13.57
CA GLY A 244 1.07 -11.61 -14.80
C GLY A 244 -0.42 -11.34 -14.99
N ASP A 245 -1.13 -10.93 -13.94
CA ASP A 245 -2.59 -10.84 -13.92
C ASP A 245 -3.06 -9.51 -13.32
N LEU A 246 -3.52 -8.61 -14.20
CA LEU A 246 -4.00 -7.30 -13.79
C LEU A 246 -5.24 -7.38 -12.88
N SER A 247 -6.13 -8.34 -13.11
CA SER A 247 -7.34 -8.50 -12.31
C SER A 247 -6.98 -8.92 -10.88
N LEU A 248 -5.98 -9.79 -10.75
CA LEU A 248 -5.41 -10.16 -9.46
C LEU A 248 -4.73 -8.96 -8.79
N MET A 249 -3.89 -8.20 -9.50
CA MET A 249 -3.26 -6.99 -8.96
C MET A 249 -4.30 -6.00 -8.45
N LYS A 250 -5.36 -5.74 -9.23
CA LYS A 250 -6.45 -4.83 -8.86
C LYS A 250 -7.30 -5.32 -7.69
N SER A 251 -7.18 -6.60 -7.29
CA SER A 251 -7.84 -7.12 -6.08
C SER A 251 -7.11 -6.77 -4.77
N TYR A 252 -5.92 -6.18 -4.86
CA TYR A 252 -5.13 -5.71 -3.71
C TYR A 252 -5.21 -4.20 -3.57
N ASP A 253 -5.26 -3.72 -2.33
CA ASP A 253 -5.16 -2.30 -2.00
C ASP A 253 -3.71 -1.82 -2.16
N LEU A 254 -2.78 -2.66 -1.67
CA LEU A 254 -1.34 -2.39 -1.65
C LEU A 254 -0.58 -3.59 -2.23
N ILE A 255 0.43 -3.31 -3.07
CA ILE A 255 1.39 -4.31 -3.54
C ILE A 255 2.78 -3.88 -3.07
N PHE A 256 3.45 -4.75 -2.33
CA PHE A 256 4.82 -4.58 -1.88
C PHE A 256 5.73 -5.56 -2.61
N LEU A 257 6.73 -5.02 -3.30
CA LEU A 257 7.76 -5.75 -4.00
C LEU A 257 9.05 -5.66 -3.17
N ALA A 258 9.25 -6.62 -2.27
CA ALA A 258 10.46 -6.71 -1.46
C ALA A 258 11.58 -7.39 -2.26
N CYS A 259 12.78 -6.85 -2.18
CA CYS A 259 13.90 -7.28 -3.00
C CYS A 259 14.43 -8.64 -2.56
N TRP A 260 14.59 -9.55 -3.53
CA TRP A 260 15.18 -10.88 -3.36
C TRP A 260 16.69 -10.93 -3.58
N CYS A 261 17.38 -9.80 -3.65
CA CYS A 261 18.75 -9.74 -4.18
C CYS A 261 18.89 -10.35 -5.58
N ARG A 262 17.81 -10.31 -6.36
CA ARG A 262 17.78 -10.75 -7.75
C ARG A 262 17.00 -9.75 -8.58
N ASN A 263 17.50 -9.46 -9.77
CA ASN A 263 16.81 -8.58 -10.69
C ASN A 263 15.98 -9.45 -11.63
N ALA A 264 14.66 -9.47 -11.41
CA ALA A 264 13.79 -10.34 -12.16
C ALA A 264 13.95 -10.10 -13.67
N ARG A 265 13.90 -8.86 -14.15
CA ARG A 265 14.02 -8.56 -15.58
C ARG A 265 15.39 -8.91 -16.19
N ARG A 266 16.45 -9.00 -15.39
CA ARG A 266 17.80 -9.36 -15.85
C ARG A 266 18.06 -10.86 -15.80
N ASP A 267 17.62 -11.51 -14.73
CA ASP A 267 17.96 -12.89 -14.39
C ASP A 267 16.93 -13.91 -14.93
N THR A 268 16.11 -13.48 -15.90
CA THR A 268 14.97 -14.21 -16.45
C THR A 268 15.35 -15.28 -17.46
N THR A 269 14.64 -16.41 -17.39
CA THR A 269 14.59 -17.40 -18.48
C THR A 269 13.76 -16.87 -19.67
N PRO A 270 14.12 -17.16 -20.94
CA PRO A 270 13.38 -16.68 -22.11
C PRO A 270 11.87 -16.95 -22.09
N THR A 271 11.44 -18.00 -21.39
CA THR A 271 10.03 -18.39 -21.22
C THR A 271 9.19 -17.41 -20.39
N LEU A 272 9.80 -16.66 -19.47
CA LEU A 272 9.08 -15.72 -18.59
C LEU A 272 9.21 -14.27 -19.05
N GLN A 273 10.06 -13.99 -20.04
CA GLN A 273 10.23 -12.65 -20.60
C GLN A 273 8.91 -12.01 -21.04
N PRO A 274 7.97 -12.72 -21.73
CA PRO A 274 6.71 -12.10 -22.14
C PRO A 274 5.82 -11.66 -20.95
N VAL A 275 5.87 -12.39 -19.84
CA VAL A 275 5.13 -12.04 -18.62
C VAL A 275 5.67 -10.75 -18.02
N LEU A 276 7.01 -10.62 -17.99
CA LEU A 276 7.70 -9.47 -17.43
C LEU A 276 7.61 -8.23 -18.32
N ASP A 277 7.64 -8.40 -19.64
CA ASP A 277 7.44 -7.30 -20.58
C ASP A 277 6.06 -6.68 -20.36
N ALA A 278 5.02 -7.52 -20.27
CA ALA A 278 3.65 -7.08 -20.00
C ALA A 278 3.43 -6.59 -18.54
N ALA A 279 4.22 -7.05 -17.57
CA ALA A 279 4.08 -6.64 -16.17
C ALA A 279 4.31 -5.13 -15.97
N GLY A 280 5.18 -4.50 -16.76
CA GLY A 280 5.38 -3.06 -16.71
C GLY A 280 4.10 -2.28 -17.06
N ASP A 281 3.42 -2.67 -18.13
CA ASP A 281 2.14 -2.07 -18.52
C ASP A 281 1.04 -2.33 -17.49
N ARG A 282 1.02 -3.53 -16.88
CA ARG A 282 0.06 -3.85 -15.82
C ARG A 282 0.31 -3.05 -14.54
N ILE A 283 1.57 -2.78 -14.19
CA ILE A 283 1.90 -1.89 -13.08
C ILE A 283 1.32 -0.50 -13.34
N VAL A 284 1.51 0.07 -14.54
CA VAL A 284 0.89 1.35 -14.91
C VAL A 284 -0.64 1.27 -14.78
N GLN A 285 -1.27 0.24 -15.34
CA GLN A 285 -2.73 0.07 -15.29
C GLN A 285 -3.30 -0.18 -13.87
N TYR A 286 -2.51 -0.78 -12.98
CA TYR A 286 -2.85 -0.96 -11.57
C TYR A 286 -2.77 0.38 -10.82
N LEU A 287 -1.66 1.11 -10.99
CA LEU A 287 -1.47 2.44 -10.42
C LEU A 287 -2.55 3.43 -10.91
N ASP A 288 -2.84 3.45 -12.22
CA ASP A 288 -3.87 4.30 -12.82
C ASP A 288 -5.29 3.95 -12.35
N ALA A 289 -5.51 2.74 -11.82
CA ALA A 289 -6.78 2.31 -11.23
C ALA A 289 -6.92 2.68 -9.75
N GLY A 290 -5.94 3.37 -9.16
CA GLY A 290 -5.90 3.69 -7.74
C GLY A 290 -5.07 2.73 -6.90
N GLY A 291 -4.36 1.82 -7.55
CA GLY A 291 -3.44 0.90 -6.90
C GLY A 291 -2.25 1.62 -6.29
N ARG A 292 -1.69 0.98 -5.26
CA ARG A 292 -0.53 1.48 -4.53
C ARG A 292 0.59 0.45 -4.63
N LEU A 293 1.74 0.86 -5.17
CA LEU A 293 2.92 0.01 -5.33
C LEU A 293 4.09 0.52 -4.49
N PHE A 294 4.65 -0.35 -3.65
CA PHE A 294 5.92 -0.11 -2.98
C PHE A 294 6.98 -1.05 -3.56
N ALA A 295 8.13 -0.53 -3.95
CA ALA A 295 9.20 -1.30 -4.59
C ALA A 295 10.57 -0.95 -4.00
N THR A 296 11.43 -1.95 -3.81
CA THR A 296 12.78 -1.77 -3.25
C THR A 296 13.86 -2.23 -4.22
N HIS A 297 15.02 -1.56 -4.20
CA HIS A 297 16.27 -1.92 -4.87
C HIS A 297 16.08 -2.51 -6.29
N PHE A 298 16.35 -3.80 -6.53
CA PHE A 298 16.26 -4.40 -7.87
C PHE A 298 14.88 -4.32 -8.55
N HIS A 299 13.84 -3.97 -7.82
CA HIS A 299 12.55 -3.61 -8.42
C HIS A 299 12.58 -2.27 -9.17
N HIS A 300 13.69 -1.52 -9.14
CA HIS A 300 13.97 -0.39 -10.03
C HIS A 300 13.81 -0.80 -11.49
N ALA A 301 14.05 -2.08 -11.81
CA ALA A 301 13.91 -2.64 -13.15
C ALA A 301 12.50 -2.45 -13.75
N TRP A 302 11.47 -2.39 -12.90
CA TRP A 302 10.10 -2.08 -13.32
C TRP A 302 9.91 -0.65 -13.80
N PHE A 303 10.78 0.24 -13.35
CA PHE A 303 10.79 1.65 -13.72
C PHE A 303 11.78 1.88 -14.86
N SER A 304 13.06 1.54 -14.67
CA SER A 304 14.14 1.80 -15.63
C SER A 304 14.00 1.06 -16.96
N GLY A 305 13.51 -0.18 -16.91
CA GLY A 305 13.22 -1.03 -18.07
C GLY A 305 11.75 -1.04 -18.47
N GLY A 306 10.88 -0.38 -17.71
CA GLY A 306 9.44 -0.37 -17.92
C GLY A 306 8.96 0.54 -19.07
N PRO A 307 7.63 0.70 -19.20
CA PRO A 307 7.04 1.64 -20.16
C PRO A 307 7.54 3.07 -19.93
N SER A 308 7.48 3.90 -20.98
CA SER A 308 7.98 5.28 -20.94
C SER A 308 7.40 6.10 -19.77
N THR A 309 6.15 5.82 -19.39
CA THR A 309 5.45 6.42 -18.23
C THR A 309 6.19 6.23 -16.91
N LEU A 310 6.76 5.04 -16.65
CA LEU A 310 7.54 4.77 -15.43
C LEU A 310 9.00 5.17 -15.61
N LYS A 311 9.56 4.89 -16.79
CA LYS A 311 10.97 5.18 -17.10
C LYS A 311 11.29 6.66 -16.96
N LYS A 312 10.37 7.55 -17.34
CA LYS A 312 10.57 9.00 -17.23
C LYS A 312 10.58 9.53 -15.79
N LEU A 313 10.28 8.73 -14.77
CA LEU A 313 10.20 9.23 -13.38
C LEU A 313 11.57 9.63 -12.80
N ALA A 314 12.65 8.99 -13.25
CA ALA A 314 13.99 9.28 -12.75
C ALA A 314 15.08 9.10 -13.81
N ASP A 315 16.28 9.58 -13.48
CA ASP A 315 17.51 9.28 -14.21
C ASP A 315 18.04 7.90 -13.81
N TRP A 316 17.90 6.93 -14.70
CA TRP A 316 18.40 5.55 -14.53
C TRP A 316 19.76 5.34 -15.20
N SER A 317 20.49 6.39 -15.56
CA SER A 317 21.81 6.25 -16.19
C SER A 317 22.91 5.87 -15.19
N ARG A 318 22.56 5.69 -13.91
CA ARG A 318 23.49 5.43 -12.82
C ARG A 318 23.73 3.96 -12.52
N VAL A 319 23.02 3.05 -13.22
CA VAL A 319 23.07 1.60 -12.99
C VAL A 319 24.48 1.06 -13.21
N ASP A 320 25.25 1.02 -12.13
CA ASP A 320 26.40 0.17 -11.88
C ASP A 320 26.03 -0.68 -10.67
N ASN A 321 26.31 -1.99 -10.68
CA ASN A 321 25.96 -2.92 -9.59
C ASN A 321 26.86 -2.66 -8.37
N ALA A 322 26.76 -1.48 -7.77
CA ALA A 322 27.53 -1.11 -6.61
C ALA A 322 26.97 -1.83 -5.38
N ASP A 323 27.83 -2.09 -4.40
CA ASP A 323 27.39 -2.69 -3.14
C ASP A 323 26.59 -1.65 -2.33
N GLU A 324 25.72 -2.14 -1.43
CA GLU A 324 25.00 -1.26 -0.52
C GLU A 324 26.00 -0.56 0.41
N THR A 325 25.92 0.76 0.49
CA THR A 325 26.70 1.54 1.43
C THR A 325 25.80 2.38 2.33
N LEU A 326 26.21 2.57 3.59
CA LEU A 326 25.53 3.49 4.49
C LEU A 326 26.05 4.91 4.25
N SER A 327 25.16 5.80 3.80
CA SER A 327 25.49 7.18 3.46
C SER A 327 24.81 8.18 4.37
N ALA A 328 25.53 9.27 4.70
CA ALA A 328 24.97 10.44 5.36
C ALA A 328 24.07 11.21 4.38
N SER A 329 22.80 10.83 4.36
CA SER A 329 21.82 11.26 3.37
C SER A 329 21.02 12.48 3.85
N ARG A 330 20.44 13.20 2.89
CA ARG A 330 19.54 14.33 3.10
C ARG A 330 18.09 13.93 2.96
N ILE A 331 17.26 14.48 3.84
CA ILE A 331 15.81 14.54 3.69
C ILE A 331 15.47 15.82 2.93
N GLU A 332 14.68 15.71 1.87
CA GLU A 332 14.21 16.85 1.09
C GLU A 332 13.13 17.60 1.88
N THR A 333 13.45 18.80 2.39
CA THR A 333 12.55 19.59 3.24
C THR A 333 11.92 20.79 2.52
N SER A 334 12.06 20.88 1.19
CA SER A 334 11.42 21.93 0.39
C SER A 334 9.90 21.81 0.27
N PHE A 335 9.32 20.64 0.60
CA PHE A 335 7.87 20.39 0.56
C PHE A 335 7.30 19.97 1.93
N PRO A 336 5.99 20.15 2.19
CA PRO A 336 5.39 19.93 3.51
C PRO A 336 5.61 18.53 4.08
N LYS A 337 5.36 17.47 3.31
CA LYS A 337 5.54 16.10 3.81
C LYS A 337 7.00 15.73 4.07
N GLY A 338 7.93 16.32 3.32
CA GLY A 338 9.37 16.17 3.57
C GLY A 338 9.82 16.82 4.87
N LYS A 339 9.27 18.00 5.20
CA LYS A 339 9.44 18.61 6.54
C LYS A 339 8.84 17.74 7.64
N ALA A 340 7.67 17.15 7.39
CA ALA A 340 7.02 16.25 8.33
C ALA A 340 7.88 15.00 8.58
N LEU A 341 8.43 14.37 7.54
CA LEU A 341 9.36 13.24 7.66
C LEU A 341 10.59 13.61 8.49
N ALA A 342 11.23 14.75 8.21
CA ALA A 342 12.41 15.19 8.94
C ALA A 342 12.11 15.41 10.44
N LYS A 343 11.01 16.11 10.74
CA LYS A 343 10.57 16.34 12.13
C LYS A 343 10.18 15.04 12.83
N TRP A 344 9.47 14.15 12.16
CA TRP A 344 9.08 12.84 12.70
C TRP A 344 10.32 11.99 13.03
N LEU A 345 11.28 11.86 12.10
CA LEU A 345 12.54 11.16 12.35
C LEU A 345 13.36 11.79 13.48
N SER A 346 13.32 13.12 13.62
CA SER A 346 13.93 13.81 14.76
C SER A 346 13.29 13.40 16.09
N LEU A 347 11.95 13.31 16.15
CA LEU A 347 11.23 12.86 17.35
C LEU A 347 11.50 11.39 17.68
N GLN A 348 11.84 10.58 16.68
CA GLN A 348 12.28 9.20 16.86
C GLN A 348 13.78 9.07 17.17
N GLY A 349 14.52 10.18 17.30
CA GLY A 349 15.96 10.19 17.59
C GLY A 349 16.85 9.66 16.46
N ARG A 350 16.42 9.78 15.19
CA ARG A 350 17.07 9.14 14.03
C ARG A 350 17.97 10.05 13.21
N LEU A 351 17.88 11.37 13.40
CA LEU A 351 18.71 12.31 12.66
C LEU A 351 20.15 12.30 13.16
N LEU A 352 21.09 12.63 12.26
CA LEU A 352 22.48 12.81 12.63
C LEU A 352 22.64 13.97 13.64
N PRO A 353 23.59 13.89 14.58
CA PRO A 353 23.81 14.93 15.58
C PRO A 353 23.95 16.33 14.97
N SER A 354 23.33 17.32 15.61
CA SER A 354 23.38 18.74 15.19
C SER A 354 22.80 19.04 13.80
N THR A 355 22.02 18.12 13.23
CA THR A 355 21.33 18.32 11.95
C THR A 355 19.81 18.32 12.14
N THR A 356 19.09 18.86 11.17
CA THR A 356 17.61 18.85 11.14
C THR A 356 17.03 18.10 9.94
N ASP A 357 17.89 17.67 9.01
CA ASP A 357 17.51 17.06 7.75
C ASP A 357 18.48 15.94 7.30
N ARG A 358 19.39 15.47 8.16
CA ARG A 358 20.33 14.39 7.82
C ARG A 358 20.03 13.11 8.55
N VAL A 359 20.12 12.01 7.82
CA VAL A 359 19.90 10.66 8.32
C VAL A 359 20.86 9.69 7.63
N THR A 360 21.42 8.72 8.37
CA THR A 360 22.16 7.63 7.72
C THR A 360 21.17 6.74 6.99
N PHE A 361 21.42 6.47 5.70
CA PHE A 361 20.54 5.68 4.86
C PHE A 361 21.33 4.76 3.93
N GLY A 362 20.83 3.55 3.66
CA GLY A 362 21.39 2.64 2.66
C GLY A 362 21.25 3.16 1.23
N THR A 363 22.24 2.92 0.38
CA THR A 363 22.18 3.30 -1.04
C THR A 363 22.91 2.30 -1.92
N PHE A 364 22.30 1.96 -3.06
CA PHE A 364 22.92 1.24 -4.17
C PHE A 364 23.39 2.17 -5.29
N SER A 365 22.99 3.45 -5.25
CA SER A 365 23.32 4.45 -6.28
C SER A 365 22.73 4.14 -7.66
N ASP A 366 21.64 3.38 -7.72
CA ASP A 366 20.96 2.99 -8.98
C ASP A 366 20.19 4.16 -9.60
N VAL A 367 19.74 5.10 -8.76
CA VAL A 367 18.85 6.19 -9.16
C VAL A 367 19.56 7.52 -9.08
N GLY A 368 19.68 8.21 -10.21
CA GLY A 368 20.07 9.61 -10.27
C GLY A 368 18.96 10.52 -9.74
N ASN A 369 18.85 11.74 -10.27
CA ASN A 369 17.77 12.63 -9.81
C ASN A 369 16.39 12.18 -10.35
N VAL A 370 15.31 12.62 -9.70
CA VAL A 370 13.94 12.42 -10.20
C VAL A 370 13.49 13.57 -11.11
N ASN A 371 12.55 13.28 -12.00
CA ASN A 371 11.93 14.27 -12.89
C ASN A 371 10.64 14.84 -12.28
N ALA A 372 10.03 15.84 -12.94
CA ALA A 372 8.92 16.63 -12.39
C ALA A 372 7.65 15.85 -11.99
N ASP A 373 7.46 14.63 -12.53
CA ASP A 373 6.32 13.76 -12.20
C ASP A 373 6.55 12.90 -10.94
N ALA A 374 7.71 13.01 -10.29
CA ALA A 374 8.08 12.32 -9.07
C ALA A 374 8.60 13.29 -8.01
N THR A 375 8.43 12.90 -6.74
CA THR A 375 8.94 13.65 -5.58
C THR A 375 10.09 12.87 -4.97
N ARG A 376 11.26 13.51 -4.86
CA ARG A 376 12.41 12.97 -4.11
C ARG A 376 12.22 13.26 -2.63
N TRP A 377 12.44 12.25 -1.78
CA TRP A 377 12.32 12.37 -0.32
C TRP A 377 13.66 12.26 0.39
N VAL A 378 14.48 11.29 -0.01
CA VAL A 378 15.82 11.06 0.57
C VAL A 378 16.83 10.93 -0.56
N TYR A 379 17.99 11.57 -0.40
CA TYR A 379 19.06 11.54 -1.41
C TYR A 379 20.44 11.75 -0.80
N THR A 380 21.48 11.28 -1.48
CA THR A 380 22.87 11.57 -1.16
C THR A 380 23.37 12.77 -1.96
N GLU A 381 24.15 13.63 -1.30
CA GLU A 381 24.96 14.62 -2.01
C GLU A 381 26.15 13.92 -2.68
N PRO A 382 26.72 14.43 -3.79
CA PRO A 382 27.85 13.79 -4.47
C PRO A 382 29.03 13.41 -3.58
N ALA A 383 29.31 14.20 -2.53
CA ALA A 383 30.40 13.91 -1.60
C ALA A 383 30.14 12.71 -0.66
N ASN A 384 28.89 12.24 -0.56
CA ASN A 384 28.45 11.17 0.33
C ASN A 384 28.01 9.92 -0.42
N ASP A 385 28.26 9.86 -1.73
CA ASP A 385 27.85 8.80 -2.63
C ASP A 385 29.06 8.08 -3.21
N GLN A 386 28.99 6.76 -3.33
CA GLN A 386 30.12 5.94 -3.79
C GLN A 386 30.52 6.21 -5.25
N LEU A 387 29.61 6.74 -6.08
CA LEU A 387 29.88 7.11 -7.46
C LEU A 387 30.26 8.59 -7.61
N ASN A 388 30.45 9.31 -6.51
CA ASN A 388 30.68 10.76 -6.46
C ASN A 388 29.60 11.55 -7.21
N LYS A 389 28.34 11.11 -7.13
CA LYS A 389 27.20 11.69 -7.85
C LYS A 389 26.01 11.83 -6.90
N LEU A 390 25.04 12.67 -7.27
CA LEU A 390 23.78 12.69 -6.53
C LEU A 390 23.02 11.39 -6.82
N SER A 391 22.60 10.70 -5.76
CA SER A 391 21.75 9.51 -5.85
C SER A 391 20.47 9.70 -5.03
N VAL A 392 19.33 9.29 -5.59
CA VAL A 392 18.03 9.34 -4.90
C VAL A 392 17.74 7.99 -4.26
N LEU A 393 17.51 8.01 -2.96
CA LEU A 393 17.34 6.80 -2.15
C LEU A 393 15.86 6.51 -1.89
N LEU A 394 15.00 7.52 -1.92
CA LEU A 394 13.56 7.36 -1.74
C LEU A 394 12.82 8.38 -2.61
N PHE A 395 11.89 7.91 -3.43
CA PHE A 395 10.98 8.77 -4.18
C PHE A 395 9.57 8.23 -4.24
N THR A 396 8.63 9.13 -4.55
CA THR A 396 7.23 8.81 -4.80
C THR A 396 6.79 9.34 -6.16
N ALA A 397 5.77 8.73 -6.74
CA ALA A 397 5.10 9.23 -7.93
C ALA A 397 3.60 8.93 -7.83
N ASN A 398 2.76 9.95 -7.95
CA ASN A 398 1.31 9.75 -8.04
C ASN A 398 0.94 9.37 -9.48
N ALA A 399 -0.07 8.52 -9.61
CA ALA A 399 -0.57 8.00 -10.89
C ALA A 399 -2.05 8.39 -11.10
N PRO A 400 -2.52 8.65 -12.33
CA PRO A 400 -1.74 8.53 -13.57
C PRO A 400 -0.63 9.57 -13.72
N VAL A 401 0.53 9.12 -14.19
CA VAL A 401 1.76 9.93 -14.23
C VAL A 401 1.62 11.03 -15.28
N GLY A 402 1.80 12.29 -14.87
CA GLY A 402 1.60 13.47 -15.71
C GLY A 402 0.14 13.93 -15.85
N ALA A 403 -0.81 13.23 -15.21
CA ALA A 403 -2.17 13.74 -15.06
C ALA A 403 -2.21 14.88 -14.03
N LYS A 404 -3.29 15.66 -14.03
CA LYS A 404 -3.47 16.71 -13.02
C LYS A 404 -3.63 16.09 -11.63
N ALA A 405 -3.26 16.82 -10.59
CA ALA A 405 -3.43 16.37 -9.20
C ALA A 405 -4.87 15.86 -8.90
N ALA A 406 -5.88 16.55 -9.43
CA ALA A 406 -7.29 16.18 -9.28
C ALA A 406 -7.73 14.99 -10.17
N GLU A 407 -6.84 14.37 -10.93
CA GLU A 407 -7.07 13.16 -11.74
C GLU A 407 -6.23 11.98 -11.24
N GLN A 408 -5.25 12.24 -10.37
CA GLN A 408 -4.44 11.20 -9.74
C GLN A 408 -5.23 10.45 -8.66
N CYS A 409 -4.93 9.16 -8.53
CA CYS A 409 -5.64 8.20 -7.70
C CYS A 409 -4.78 7.05 -7.17
N GLY A 410 -3.66 6.73 -7.81
CA GLY A 410 -2.70 5.73 -7.34
C GLY A 410 -1.36 6.33 -6.98
N ARG A 411 -0.46 5.50 -6.45
CA ARG A 411 0.85 5.94 -5.97
C ARG A 411 1.89 4.84 -6.06
N ALA A 412 3.07 5.19 -6.55
CA ALA A 412 4.28 4.38 -6.44
C ALA A 412 5.21 4.99 -5.39
N VAL A 413 5.83 4.15 -4.59
CA VAL A 413 6.98 4.48 -3.74
C VAL A 413 8.12 3.56 -4.14
N PHE A 414 9.30 4.13 -4.32
CA PHE A 414 10.51 3.37 -4.59
C PHE A 414 11.62 3.77 -3.62
N THR A 415 12.33 2.79 -3.08
CA THR A 415 13.52 2.99 -2.25
C THR A 415 14.72 2.22 -2.79
N ASP A 416 15.87 2.87 -2.91
CA ASP A 416 17.12 2.30 -3.41
C ASP A 416 17.98 1.73 -2.26
N SER A 417 17.36 0.90 -1.44
CA SER A 417 17.99 0.28 -0.27
C SER A 417 17.31 -1.05 0.05
N HIS A 418 18.01 -1.90 0.80
CA HIS A 418 17.39 -3.06 1.42
C HIS A 418 16.76 -2.67 2.75
N VAL A 419 15.49 -3.06 2.95
CA VAL A 419 14.75 -2.67 4.14
C VAL A 419 14.53 -3.84 5.08
N ALA A 420 14.77 -3.59 6.37
CA ALA A 420 14.72 -4.59 7.42
C ALA A 420 15.66 -5.80 7.16
N SER A 421 16.75 -5.58 6.42
CA SER A 421 17.71 -6.63 6.02
C SER A 421 18.48 -7.25 7.19
N HIS A 422 18.67 -6.50 8.28
CA HIS A 422 19.24 -7.02 9.54
C HIS A 422 18.37 -8.08 10.21
N LEU A 423 17.13 -8.27 9.74
CA LEU A 423 16.26 -9.33 10.19
C LEU A 423 16.57 -10.68 9.54
N GLY A 424 17.58 -10.77 8.68
CA GLY A 424 17.98 -12.02 8.05
C GLY A 424 16.99 -12.51 6.99
N GLN A 425 17.44 -13.47 6.18
CA GLN A 425 16.61 -14.07 5.14
C GLN A 425 15.60 -15.01 5.80
N VAL A 426 14.32 -14.84 5.52
CA VAL A 426 13.31 -15.83 5.91
C VAL A 426 13.27 -16.90 4.82
N ALA A 427 14.38 -17.64 4.67
CA ALA A 427 14.49 -18.72 3.70
C ALA A 427 13.94 -20.01 4.33
N SER A 428 12.91 -20.60 3.72
CA SER A 428 12.59 -22.00 4.01
C SER A 428 13.62 -22.90 3.33
N PRO A 429 14.24 -23.86 4.04
CA PRO A 429 15.14 -24.84 3.43
C PRO A 429 14.48 -25.72 2.35
N THR A 430 13.15 -25.70 2.25
CA THR A 430 12.35 -26.51 1.32
C THR A 430 11.71 -25.71 0.19
N GLY A 431 12.07 -24.44 0.01
CA GLY A 431 11.50 -23.56 -1.03
C GLY A 431 10.08 -23.07 -0.74
N GLY A 432 9.54 -23.34 0.45
CA GLY A 432 8.25 -22.81 0.90
C GLY A 432 8.32 -21.40 1.49
N ILE A 433 7.16 -20.81 1.75
CA ILE A 433 7.03 -19.58 2.54
C ILE A 433 7.25 -19.98 4.01
N ALA A 434 8.38 -19.61 4.61
CA ALA A 434 8.59 -19.74 6.05
C ALA A 434 8.28 -18.40 6.71
N PHE A 435 7.53 -18.42 7.82
CA PHE A 435 7.30 -17.25 8.66
C PHE A 435 8.12 -17.40 9.94
N ASP A 436 9.38 -16.96 9.90
CA ASP A 436 10.22 -16.83 11.10
C ASP A 436 10.72 -15.40 11.25
N CYS A 437 10.15 -14.73 12.23
CA CYS A 437 10.53 -13.39 12.65
C CYS A 437 11.01 -13.40 14.10
N ALA A 438 11.58 -14.50 14.60
CA ALA A 438 12.15 -14.59 15.94
C ALA A 438 13.21 -13.50 16.21
N GLN A 439 13.88 -13.02 15.16
CA GLN A 439 14.76 -11.86 15.18
C GLN A 439 14.08 -10.53 15.56
N ASN A 440 12.74 -10.45 15.57
CA ASN A 440 12.04 -9.32 16.17
C ASN A 440 12.07 -9.34 17.71
N ALA A 441 12.32 -10.50 18.32
CA ALA A 441 12.40 -10.67 19.77
C ALA A 441 13.78 -10.29 20.35
N THR A 442 14.80 -10.08 19.52
CA THR A 442 16.18 -9.77 19.96
C THR A 442 16.35 -8.35 20.51
N GLY A 443 15.30 -7.53 20.50
CA GLY A 443 15.38 -6.12 20.92
C GLY A 443 16.19 -5.25 19.96
N THR A 444 16.49 -5.75 18.74
CA THR A 444 17.22 -5.00 17.73
C THR A 444 16.40 -3.80 17.27
N GLU A 445 16.89 -2.59 17.57
CA GLU A 445 16.31 -1.34 17.09
C GLU A 445 16.20 -1.34 15.55
N PRO A 446 15.07 -0.89 14.99
CA PRO A 446 14.95 -0.67 13.56
C PRO A 446 16.06 0.21 13.01
N SER A 447 16.55 -0.11 11.81
CA SER A 447 17.44 0.79 11.08
C SER A 447 16.73 2.11 10.74
N ASN A 448 17.48 3.13 10.38
CA ASN A 448 16.89 4.40 9.96
C ASN A 448 16.02 4.23 8.71
N ASP A 449 16.43 3.36 7.78
CA ASP A 449 15.70 3.05 6.55
C ASP A 449 14.38 2.35 6.87
N GLU A 450 14.39 1.43 7.84
CA GLU A 450 13.18 0.77 8.33
C GLU A 450 12.21 1.77 8.99
N ARG A 451 12.71 2.79 9.71
CA ARG A 451 11.86 3.85 10.29
C ARG A 451 11.30 4.81 9.25
N ALA A 452 12.12 5.21 8.27
CA ALA A 452 11.62 6.00 7.16
C ALA A 452 10.60 5.22 6.33
N LEU A 453 10.80 3.91 6.16
CA LEU A 453 9.83 3.02 5.53
C LEU A 453 8.54 2.95 6.33
N GLU A 454 8.60 2.84 7.66
CA GLU A 454 7.40 2.84 8.51
C GLU A 454 6.58 4.13 8.33
N PHE A 455 7.23 5.29 8.29
CA PHE A 455 6.58 6.55 7.94
C PHE A 455 5.93 6.47 6.56
N MET A 456 6.68 5.99 5.56
CA MET A 456 6.17 5.83 4.21
C MET A 456 5.03 4.85 4.15
N PHE A 457 5.02 3.76 4.92
CA PHE A 457 4.00 2.72 4.89
C PHE A 457 2.61 3.31 5.19
N PHE A 458 2.52 4.13 6.23
CA PHE A 458 1.26 4.77 6.60
C PHE A 458 0.91 5.99 5.74
N ASP A 459 1.89 6.80 5.29
CA ASP A 459 1.64 7.89 4.32
C ASP A 459 1.19 7.34 2.96
N PHE A 460 1.86 6.29 2.49
CA PHE A 460 1.56 5.58 1.25
C PHE A 460 0.21 4.88 1.29
N ALA A 461 -0.22 4.41 2.45
CA ALA A 461 -1.55 3.85 2.62
C ALA A 461 -2.64 4.93 2.68
N SER A 462 -2.29 6.13 3.13
CA SER A 462 -3.23 7.25 3.26
C SER A 462 -3.78 7.70 1.90
N CYS A 463 -4.94 8.34 1.92
CA CYS A 463 -5.60 8.89 0.75
C CYS A 463 -4.68 9.78 -0.12
N ILE A 464 -4.96 9.87 -1.42
CA ILE A 464 -4.08 10.60 -2.36
C ILE A 464 -4.23 12.11 -2.23
N VAL A 465 -3.06 12.77 -2.13
CA VAL A 465 -2.83 14.22 -2.19
C VAL A 465 -1.42 14.45 -2.76
N PRO A 466 -1.16 15.54 -3.52
CA PRO A 466 0.20 15.87 -3.93
C PRO A 466 1.13 16.05 -2.73
N ASP A 467 2.37 15.59 -2.82
CA ASP A 467 3.32 15.69 -1.70
C ASP A 467 3.68 17.14 -1.34
N SER A 468 3.55 18.05 -2.32
CA SER A 468 3.71 19.49 -2.14
C SER A 468 2.58 20.16 -1.36
N VAL A 469 1.52 19.42 -1.03
CA VAL A 469 0.36 19.91 -0.29
C VAL A 469 0.30 19.22 1.07
N ALA A 470 0.19 20.00 2.14
CA ALA A 470 -0.03 19.47 3.47
C ALA A 470 -1.40 18.76 3.54
N PRO A 471 -1.48 17.53 4.06
CA PRO A 471 -2.75 16.87 4.30
C PRO A 471 -3.68 17.73 5.18
N LYS A 472 -4.98 17.63 4.93
CA LYS A 472 -6.02 18.29 5.72
C LYS A 472 -6.94 17.24 6.35
N PRO A 473 -7.55 17.54 7.51
CA PRO A 473 -8.59 16.68 8.07
C PRO A 473 -9.69 16.40 7.04
N PRO A 474 -10.27 15.18 7.02
CA PRO A 474 -11.39 14.87 6.15
C PRO A 474 -12.53 15.89 6.34
N PRO A 475 -13.18 16.36 5.26
CA PRO A 475 -14.34 17.22 5.41
C PRO A 475 -15.46 16.53 6.20
N VAL A 476 -16.15 17.29 7.05
CA VAL A 476 -17.21 16.74 7.91
C VAL A 476 -18.58 17.01 7.31
N ILE A 477 -19.38 15.95 7.18
CA ILE A 477 -20.84 16.01 6.98
C ILE A 477 -21.48 15.73 8.33
N LYS A 478 -22.29 16.66 8.83
CA LYS A 478 -22.95 16.51 10.13
C LYS A 478 -24.26 15.74 10.01
#